data_AF-A0A7S0MTP8-F1
#
_entry.id   AF-A0A7S0MTP8-F1
#
_cell.length_a   1.000
_cell.length_b   1.000
_cell.length_c   1.000
_cell.angle_alpha   90.00
_cell.angle_beta   90.00
_cell.angle_gamma   90.00
#
_symmetry.space_group_name_H-M   'P 1'
#
loop_
_entity.id
_entity.type
_entity.pdbx_description
1 polymer ?
#
loop_
_entity_poly.entity_id
_entity_poly.type
_entity_poly.pdbx_seq_one_letter_code
_entity_poly.pdbx_strand_id
1 'polypeptide(L)'
;MQFLGKSESAVDGKAAKLDQVSVNSIWTQHVKKELSLLKLNEDFRLNPQSLVQNMITGKPNVDPARMGYKVSADPEIVAELDTVLKETKRFPKEKYPEPITSSHEIGWYSRPLMPNRKKFAVKNCEVTVYANDYITMMGRSPYATKEPIAKPT
;
A
#
# COMPACT_ATOMS: atom_id res chain seq x y z
N MET A 1 18.52 69.08 -42.74
CA MET A 1 18.88 69.32 -41.34
C MET A 1 18.17 68.30 -40.47
N GLN A 2 18.96 67.55 -39.70
CA GLN A 2 18.58 66.50 -38.77
C GLN A 2 17.99 67.10 -37.49
N PHE A 3 17.00 66.44 -36.87
CA PHE A 3 16.73 66.39 -35.40
C PHE A 3 15.71 65.24 -35.20
N LEU A 4 16.10 63.99 -34.94
CA LEU A 4 16.61 63.37 -33.71
C LEU A 4 15.73 63.64 -32.47
N GLY A 5 15.06 62.58 -31.96
CA GLY A 5 14.37 62.62 -30.67
C GLY A 5 13.33 61.51 -30.44
N LYS A 6 13.70 60.23 -30.58
CA LYS A 6 12.93 59.14 -29.94
C LYS A 6 13.14 59.27 -28.44
N SER A 7 12.14 59.76 -27.70
CA SER A 7 12.15 59.69 -26.25
C SER A 7 11.73 58.28 -25.83
N GLU A 8 12.70 57.43 -25.52
CA GLU A 8 12.50 56.25 -24.68
C GLU A 8 12.03 56.74 -23.31
N SER A 9 10.73 56.61 -23.03
CA SER A 9 10.23 56.78 -21.68
C SER A 9 10.69 55.58 -20.86
N ALA A 10 11.72 55.83 -20.04
CA ALA A 10 12.18 54.95 -18.99
C ALA A 10 10.98 54.39 -18.20
N VAL A 11 10.91 53.07 -18.07
CA VAL A 11 9.96 52.38 -17.20
C VAL A 11 10.35 52.74 -15.76
N ASP A 12 9.78 53.83 -15.28
CA ASP A 12 9.95 54.35 -13.93
C ASP A 12 9.36 53.32 -12.95
N GLY A 13 10.25 52.66 -12.21
CA GLY A 13 9.96 51.62 -11.22
C GLY A 13 9.24 52.17 -10.00
N LYS A 14 8.01 52.66 -10.18
CA LYS A 14 7.05 52.87 -9.10
C LYS A 14 6.14 51.66 -9.11
N ALA A 15 6.13 50.91 -8.01
CA ALA A 15 5.00 50.06 -7.65
C ALA A 15 3.76 50.95 -7.60
N ALA A 16 3.15 51.19 -8.76
CA ALA A 16 1.92 51.93 -8.88
C ALA A 16 0.95 51.25 -7.94
N LYS A 17 0.42 52.01 -6.99
CA LYS A 17 -0.58 51.57 -6.04
C LYS A 17 -1.72 50.98 -6.88
N LEU A 18 -1.71 49.65 -7.02
CA LEU A 18 -2.58 48.96 -7.96
C LEU A 18 -4.01 49.35 -7.60
N ASP A 19 -4.78 49.71 -8.62
CA ASP A 19 -6.19 50.00 -8.45
C ASP A 19 -6.87 48.80 -7.75
N GLN A 20 -7.78 49.09 -6.83
CA GLN A 20 -8.42 48.07 -5.99
C GLN A 20 -9.15 47.04 -6.87
N VAL A 21 -9.72 47.47 -8.01
CA VAL A 21 -10.36 46.56 -8.98
C VAL A 21 -9.34 45.62 -9.60
N SER A 22 -8.13 46.10 -9.89
CA SER A 22 -7.04 45.28 -10.43
C SER A 22 -6.54 44.24 -9.41
N VAL A 23 -6.39 44.64 -8.14
CA VAL A 23 -6.04 43.72 -7.03
C VAL A 23 -7.13 42.65 -6.84
N ASN A 24 -8.40 43.06 -6.85
CA ASN A 24 -9.53 42.13 -6.75
C ASN A 24 -9.57 41.18 -7.96
N SER A 25 -9.24 41.66 -9.17
CA SER A 25 -9.17 40.83 -10.37
C SER A 25 -8.08 39.75 -10.24
N ILE A 26 -6.88 40.12 -9.79
CA ILE A 26 -5.79 39.16 -9.52
C ILE A 26 -6.22 38.13 -8.48
N TRP A 27 -6.84 38.58 -7.39
CA TRP A 27 -7.34 37.69 -6.33
C TRP A 27 -8.38 36.70 -6.87
N THR A 28 -9.37 37.16 -7.61
CA THR A 28 -10.39 36.27 -8.20
C THR A 28 -9.79 35.27 -9.18
N GLN A 29 -8.77 35.66 -9.95
CA GLN A 29 -8.04 34.73 -10.82
C GLN A 29 -7.26 33.69 -10.01
N HIS A 30 -6.63 34.07 -8.90
CA HIS A 30 -5.96 33.15 -7.99
C HIS A 30 -6.94 32.14 -7.38
N VAL A 31 -8.05 32.62 -6.79
CA VAL A 31 -9.08 31.75 -6.23
C VAL A 31 -9.64 30.79 -7.29
N LYS A 32 -9.88 31.26 -8.53
CA LYS A 32 -10.33 30.39 -9.63
C LYS A 32 -9.29 29.32 -9.99
N LYS A 33 -7.99 29.66 -10.01
CA LYS A 33 -6.91 28.70 -10.26
C LYS A 33 -6.81 27.68 -9.14
N GLU A 34 -6.86 28.11 -7.90
CA GLU A 34 -6.82 27.24 -6.73
C GLU A 34 -8.01 26.27 -6.74
N LEU A 35 -9.23 26.76 -6.94
CA LEU A 35 -10.43 25.92 -7.04
C LEU A 35 -10.37 24.94 -8.23
N SER A 36 -9.76 25.34 -9.35
CA SER A 36 -9.61 24.45 -10.51
C SER A 36 -8.63 23.30 -10.28
N LEU A 37 -7.63 23.51 -9.42
CA LEU A 37 -6.62 22.51 -9.08
C LEU A 37 -7.04 21.67 -7.88
N LEU A 38 -7.85 22.22 -6.97
CA LEU A 38 -8.36 21.56 -5.78
C LEU A 38 -9.57 20.67 -6.13
N LYS A 39 -9.36 19.70 -7.03
CA LYS A 39 -10.36 18.66 -7.29
C LYS A 39 -10.20 17.55 -6.26
N LEU A 40 -11.22 17.38 -5.41
CA LEU A 40 -11.27 16.22 -4.51
C LEU A 40 -11.37 14.95 -5.35
N ASN A 41 -10.69 13.88 -4.92
CA ASN A 41 -10.90 12.58 -5.53
C ASN A 41 -12.29 12.07 -5.11
N GLU A 42 -13.26 12.17 -6.01
CA GLU A 42 -14.61 11.65 -5.83
C GLU A 42 -14.65 10.12 -6.00
N ASP A 43 -13.64 9.55 -6.64
CA ASP A 43 -13.49 8.10 -6.81
C ASP A 43 -12.79 7.50 -5.58
N PHE A 44 -13.57 7.26 -4.53
CA PHE A 44 -13.08 6.58 -3.33
C PHE A 44 -12.76 5.11 -3.62
N ARG A 45 -11.47 4.81 -3.82
CA ARG A 45 -10.98 3.43 -3.96
C ARG A 45 -10.55 2.89 -2.60
N LEU A 46 -11.01 1.69 -2.27
CA LEU A 46 -10.57 0.96 -1.08
C LEU A 46 -9.28 0.20 -1.39
N ASN A 47 -8.26 0.35 -0.55
CA ASN A 47 -7.12 -0.56 -0.60
C ASN A 47 -7.50 -1.87 0.11
N PRO A 48 -7.55 -3.02 -0.58
CA PRO A 48 -7.97 -4.28 0.02
C PRO A 48 -7.05 -4.75 1.16
N GLN A 49 -5.77 -4.40 1.13
CA GLN A 49 -4.84 -4.76 2.21
C GLN A 49 -5.11 -3.96 3.48
N SER A 50 -5.37 -2.65 3.35
CA SER A 50 -5.71 -1.82 4.51
C SER A 50 -7.10 -2.14 5.04
N LEU A 51 -8.02 -2.62 4.20
CA LEU A 51 -9.37 -3.00 4.61
C LEU A 51 -9.33 -4.18 5.59
N VAL A 52 -8.53 -5.22 5.31
CA VAL A 52 -8.41 -6.37 6.23
C VAL A 52 -7.78 -5.97 7.56
N GLN A 53 -6.77 -5.10 7.54
CA GLN A 53 -6.05 -4.69 8.75
C GLN A 53 -6.82 -3.69 9.61
N ASN A 54 -7.59 -2.80 8.97
CA ASN A 54 -8.35 -1.74 9.64
C ASN A 54 -9.83 -2.07 9.78
N MET A 55 -10.26 -3.29 9.42
CA MET A 55 -11.62 -3.76 9.70
C MET A 55 -11.78 -3.92 11.20
N ILE A 56 -12.32 -2.89 11.84
CA ILE A 56 -12.78 -2.97 13.21
C ILE A 56 -14.04 -3.84 13.17
N THR A 57 -13.92 -5.06 13.68
CA THR A 57 -15.09 -5.91 13.89
C THR A 57 -16.02 -5.22 14.89
N GLY A 58 -17.32 -5.36 14.68
CA GLY A 58 -18.31 -4.88 15.64
C GLY A 58 -18.09 -5.50 17.03
N LYS A 59 -18.76 -4.95 18.05
CA LYS A 59 -18.68 -5.51 19.40
C LYS A 59 -19.03 -7.01 19.36
N PRO A 60 -18.25 -7.90 19.98
CA PRO A 60 -18.48 -9.35 19.92
C PRO A 60 -19.83 -9.78 20.49
N ASN A 61 -20.44 -8.96 21.35
CA ASN A 61 -21.76 -9.20 21.93
C ASN A 61 -22.93 -8.63 21.11
N VAL A 62 -22.67 -7.94 20.01
CA VAL A 62 -23.71 -7.39 19.14
C VAL A 62 -23.73 -8.21 17.87
N ASP A 63 -24.69 -9.12 17.78
CA ASP A 63 -25.01 -9.80 16.53
C ASP A 63 -25.99 -8.92 15.73
N PRO A 64 -25.55 -8.29 14.62
CA PRO A 64 -26.41 -7.40 13.84
C PRO A 64 -27.62 -8.13 13.23
N ALA A 65 -27.54 -9.45 13.02
CA ALA A 65 -28.67 -10.25 12.56
C ALA A 65 -29.75 -10.38 13.64
N ARG A 66 -29.36 -10.45 14.92
CA ARG A 66 -30.30 -10.48 16.05
C ARG A 66 -30.92 -9.12 16.36
N MET A 67 -30.22 -8.03 16.06
CA MET A 67 -30.73 -6.67 16.23
C MET A 67 -31.62 -6.17 15.07
N GLY A 68 -31.89 -7.02 14.07
CA GLY A 68 -32.77 -6.67 12.94
C GLY A 68 -32.16 -5.64 11.98
N TYR A 69 -30.85 -5.37 12.07
CA TYR A 69 -30.17 -4.47 11.16
C TYR A 69 -29.91 -5.20 9.84
N LYS A 70 -30.70 -4.89 8.81
CA LYS A 70 -30.44 -5.38 7.46
C LYS A 70 -29.33 -4.53 6.87
N VAL A 71 -28.11 -5.07 6.86
CA VAL A 71 -27.01 -4.51 6.07
C VAL A 71 -27.29 -4.85 4.60
N SER A 72 -28.18 -4.06 3.97
CA SER A 72 -28.41 -4.12 2.54
C SER A 72 -27.42 -3.19 1.87
N ALA A 73 -26.36 -3.75 1.30
CA ALA A 73 -25.56 -3.04 0.30
C ALA A 73 -26.26 -3.18 -1.06
N ASP A 74 -26.19 -2.16 -1.89
CA ASP A 74 -26.70 -2.24 -3.26
C ASP A 74 -25.95 -3.35 -4.01
N PRO A 75 -26.67 -4.27 -4.68
CA PRO A 75 -26.05 -5.44 -5.30
C PRO A 75 -25.06 -5.05 -6.42
N GLU A 76 -25.27 -3.90 -7.06
CA GLU A 76 -24.38 -3.36 -8.08
C GLU A 76 -23.01 -2.98 -7.51
N ILE A 77 -23.00 -2.28 -6.37
CA ILE A 77 -21.78 -1.86 -5.67
C ILE A 77 -20.99 -3.10 -5.20
N VAL A 78 -21.68 -4.11 -4.69
CA VAL A 78 -21.05 -5.37 -4.26
C VAL A 78 -20.42 -6.09 -5.45
N ALA A 79 -21.10 -6.14 -6.59
CA ALA A 79 -20.57 -6.75 -7.81
C ALA A 79 -19.31 -6.03 -8.32
N GLU A 80 -19.31 -4.69 -8.30
CA GLU A 80 -18.13 -3.89 -8.68
C GLU A 80 -16.96 -4.08 -7.70
N LEU A 81 -17.22 -4.10 -6.39
CA LEU A 81 -16.18 -4.38 -5.40
C LEU A 81 -15.58 -5.76 -5.61
N ASP A 82 -16.39 -6.77 -5.90
CA ASP A 82 -15.93 -8.13 -6.18
C ASP A 82 -15.05 -8.22 -7.43
N THR A 83 -15.36 -7.49 -8.51
CA THR A 83 -14.50 -7.47 -9.71
C THR A 83 -13.16 -6.83 -9.42
N VAL A 84 -13.14 -5.68 -8.74
CA VAL A 84 -11.91 -4.98 -8.34
C VAL A 84 -11.05 -5.84 -7.41
N LEU A 85 -11.67 -6.50 -6.43
CA LEU A 85 -10.98 -7.41 -5.52
C LEU A 85 -10.39 -8.62 -6.23
N LYS A 86 -11.07 -9.17 -7.23
CA LYS A 86 -10.53 -10.26 -8.06
C LYS A 86 -9.36 -9.79 -8.90
N GLU A 87 -9.48 -8.63 -9.55
CA GLU A 87 -8.41 -8.07 -10.39
C GLU A 87 -7.14 -7.73 -9.61
N THR A 88 -7.28 -7.18 -8.40
CA THR A 88 -6.15 -6.86 -7.53
C THR A 88 -5.39 -8.09 -7.04
N LYS A 89 -6.07 -9.23 -6.87
CA LYS A 89 -5.47 -10.50 -6.42
C LYS A 89 -4.92 -11.36 -7.55
N ARG A 90 -5.09 -10.98 -8.82
CA ARG A 90 -4.55 -11.73 -9.97
C ARG A 90 -3.04 -11.84 -9.89
N PHE A 91 -2.51 -12.99 -10.30
CA PHE A 91 -1.07 -13.17 -10.40
C PHE A 91 -0.50 -12.30 -11.54
N PRO A 92 0.77 -11.85 -11.47
CA PRO A 92 1.37 -11.04 -12.53
C PRO A 92 1.19 -11.61 -13.94
N LYS A 93 1.30 -12.94 -14.11
CA LYS A 93 1.09 -13.64 -15.40
C LYS A 93 -0.35 -13.61 -15.92
N GLU A 94 -1.33 -13.44 -15.02
CA GLU A 94 -2.74 -13.29 -15.39
C GLU A 94 -3.07 -11.82 -15.70
N LYS A 95 -2.31 -10.89 -15.11
CA LYS A 95 -2.51 -9.45 -15.28
C LYS A 95 -1.83 -8.90 -16.53
N TYR A 96 -0.66 -9.42 -16.88
CA TYR A 96 0.14 -8.95 -18.00
C TYR A 96 0.49 -10.11 -18.92
N PRO A 97 0.42 -9.92 -20.26
CA PRO A 97 0.81 -10.97 -21.21
C PRO A 97 2.33 -11.25 -21.16
N GLU A 98 3.13 -10.21 -20.92
CA GLU A 98 4.59 -10.22 -20.96
C GLU A 98 5.17 -9.53 -19.72
N PRO A 99 6.40 -9.87 -19.30
CA PRO A 99 7.03 -9.23 -18.14
C PRO A 99 7.36 -7.77 -18.46
N ILE A 100 6.90 -6.85 -17.61
CA ILE A 100 7.11 -5.40 -17.80
C ILE A 100 8.50 -4.95 -17.31
N THR A 101 9.06 -5.66 -16.33
CA THR A 101 10.34 -5.31 -15.71
C THR A 101 11.29 -6.50 -15.75
N SER A 102 12.60 -6.24 -15.71
CA SER A 102 13.63 -7.30 -15.67
C SER A 102 13.46 -8.24 -14.47
N SER A 103 12.99 -7.71 -13.34
CA SER A 103 12.66 -8.54 -12.17
C SER A 103 11.50 -9.49 -12.41
N HIS A 104 10.51 -9.13 -13.24
CA HIS A 104 9.41 -10.01 -13.59
C HIS A 104 9.84 -11.13 -14.54
N GLU A 105 10.87 -10.92 -15.37
CA GLU A 105 11.38 -11.94 -16.30
C GLU A 105 11.83 -13.21 -15.56
N ILE A 106 12.37 -13.05 -14.35
CA ILE A 106 12.82 -14.16 -13.50
C ILE A 106 11.63 -15.04 -13.12
N GLY A 107 11.58 -16.25 -13.69
CA GLY A 107 10.49 -17.20 -13.43
C GLY A 107 9.21 -16.95 -14.23
N TRP A 108 9.19 -15.97 -15.14
CA TRP A 108 8.01 -15.70 -15.97
C TRP A 108 7.66 -16.86 -16.90
N TYR A 109 8.67 -17.49 -17.48
CA TYR A 109 8.51 -18.66 -18.35
C TYR A 109 8.94 -19.97 -17.67
N SER A 110 9.20 -19.94 -16.36
CA SER A 110 9.59 -21.16 -15.66
C SER A 110 8.42 -22.15 -15.64
N ARG A 111 8.66 -23.32 -16.20
CA ARG A 111 7.82 -24.50 -16.07
C ARG A 111 8.69 -25.60 -15.48
N PRO A 112 8.25 -26.29 -14.42
CA PRO A 112 9.03 -27.39 -13.87
C PRO A 112 9.19 -28.46 -14.95
N LEU A 113 10.43 -28.85 -15.26
CA LEU A 113 10.70 -29.91 -16.25
C LEU A 113 10.01 -31.23 -15.87
N MET A 114 9.91 -31.50 -14.57
CA MET A 114 9.14 -32.61 -14.02
C MET A 114 8.06 -32.08 -13.08
N PRO A 115 6.77 -32.10 -13.46
CA PRO A 115 5.68 -31.57 -12.63
C PRO A 115 5.51 -32.36 -11.32
N ASN A 116 5.74 -33.68 -11.37
CA ASN A 116 5.55 -34.60 -10.26
C ASN A 116 6.88 -35.12 -9.69
N ARG A 117 7.84 -34.21 -9.44
CA ARG A 117 9.10 -34.61 -8.81
C ARG A 117 8.83 -35.06 -7.36
N LYS A 118 9.11 -36.33 -7.04
CA LYS A 118 9.09 -36.82 -5.65
C LYS A 118 10.08 -35.98 -4.83
N LYS A 119 9.55 -35.23 -3.86
CA LYS A 119 10.38 -34.42 -2.96
C LYS A 119 10.89 -35.31 -1.84
N PHE A 120 12.16 -35.66 -1.90
CA PHE A 120 12.85 -36.30 -0.78
C PHE A 120 13.38 -35.21 0.15
N ALA A 121 12.49 -34.64 0.97
CA ALA A 121 12.94 -33.77 2.03
C ALA A 121 13.63 -34.61 3.10
N VAL A 122 14.71 -34.07 3.68
CA VAL A 122 15.34 -34.67 4.86
C VAL A 122 14.30 -34.64 5.98
N LYS A 123 13.90 -35.82 6.46
CA LYS A 123 12.95 -35.94 7.58
C LYS A 123 13.73 -35.89 8.89
N ASN A 124 13.17 -35.23 9.88
CA ASN A 124 13.66 -35.31 11.25
C ASN A 124 13.55 -36.78 11.71
N CYS A 125 14.62 -37.30 12.29
CA CYS A 125 14.60 -38.59 12.96
C CYS A 125 14.20 -38.42 14.44
N GLU A 126 13.87 -39.53 15.10
CA GLU A 126 13.43 -39.55 16.50
C GLU A 126 14.39 -38.79 17.43
N VAL A 127 15.69 -38.90 17.19
CA VAL A 127 16.72 -38.20 17.97
C VAL A 127 16.60 -36.68 17.83
N THR A 128 16.38 -36.18 16.61
CA THR A 128 16.21 -34.73 16.38
C THR A 128 14.88 -34.21 16.93
N VAL A 129 13.83 -35.02 16.92
CA VAL A 129 12.55 -34.68 17.56
C VAL A 129 12.74 -34.59 19.08
N TYR A 130 13.35 -35.60 19.68
CA TYR A 130 13.68 -35.61 21.10
C TYR A 130 14.52 -34.40 21.52
N ALA A 131 15.55 -34.06 20.74
CA ALA A 131 16.38 -32.90 21.04
C ALA A 131 15.59 -31.58 21.05
N ASN A 132 14.64 -31.41 20.12
CA ASN A 132 13.75 -30.24 20.10
C ASN A 132 12.80 -30.23 21.29
N ASP A 133 12.15 -31.35 21.60
CA ASP A 133 11.23 -31.49 22.73
C ASP A 133 11.94 -31.27 24.07
N TYR A 134 13.18 -31.73 24.19
CA TYR A 134 13.98 -31.51 25.38
C TYR A 134 14.30 -30.02 25.58
N ILE A 135 14.62 -29.29 24.50
CA ILE A 135 14.87 -27.84 24.57
C ILE A 135 13.60 -27.10 24.98
N THR A 136 12.42 -27.48 24.47
CA THR A 136 11.16 -26.83 24.83
C THR A 136 10.76 -27.10 26.28
N MET A 137 11.02 -28.31 26.80
CA MET A 137 10.68 -28.68 28.18
C MET A 137 11.69 -28.17 29.21
N MET A 138 12.99 -28.28 28.92
CA MET A 138 14.07 -28.06 29.90
C MET A 138 14.82 -26.73 29.68
N GLY A 139 14.51 -26.01 28.59
CA GLY A 139 15.16 -24.74 28.24
C GLY A 139 16.65 -24.87 27.87
N ARG A 140 17.16 -26.10 27.71
CA ARG A 140 18.56 -26.43 27.43
C ARG A 140 18.62 -27.62 26.50
N SER A 141 19.69 -27.76 25.71
CA SER A 141 19.84 -28.95 24.85
C SER A 141 20.25 -30.17 25.70
N PRO A 142 19.84 -31.39 25.31
CA PRO A 142 20.20 -32.61 26.05
C PRO A 142 21.70 -32.94 25.96
N TYR A 143 22.43 -32.29 25.04
CA TYR A 143 23.87 -32.44 24.84
C TYR A 143 24.68 -31.32 25.50
N ALA A 144 24.05 -30.38 26.20
CA ALA A 144 24.75 -29.32 26.90
C ALA A 144 25.56 -29.89 28.08
N THR A 145 26.83 -29.49 28.18
CA THR A 145 27.67 -29.81 29.35
C THR A 145 27.06 -29.20 30.61
N LYS A 146 27.05 -29.97 31.71
CA LYS A 146 26.68 -29.42 33.02
C LYS A 146 27.65 -28.29 33.36
N GLU A 147 27.13 -27.09 33.60
CA GLU A 147 27.96 -26.02 34.14
C GLU A 147 28.53 -26.47 35.49
N PRO A 148 29.82 -26.21 35.76
CA PRO A 148 30.43 -26.61 37.00
C PRO A 148 29.67 -25.96 38.16
N ILE A 149 29.25 -26.77 39.13
CA ILE A 149 28.63 -26.27 40.37
C ILE A 149 29.67 -25.40 41.05
N ALA A 150 29.46 -24.07 41.03
CA ALA A 150 30.28 -23.14 41.80
C ALA A 150 30.27 -23.60 43.25
N LYS A 151 31.43 -24.01 43.77
CA LYS A 151 31.58 -24.41 45.16
C LYS A 151 31.19 -23.22 46.03
N PRO A 152 30.32 -23.39 47.04
CA PRO A 152 30.07 -22.33 48.00
C PRO A 152 31.39 -22.03 48.71
N THR A 153 31.84 -20.78 48.58
CA THR A 153 32.99 -20.20 49.29
C THR A 153 32.70 -20.06 50.77
#